data_AF-A0A352Z076-F1
#
_entry.id   AF-A0A352Z076-F1
#
_cell.length_a   1.000
_cell.length_b   1.000
_cell.length_c   1.000
_cell.angle_alpha   90.00
_cell.angle_beta   90.00
_cell.angle_gamma   90.00
#
_symmetry.space_group_name_H-M   'P 1'
#
loop_
_entity.id
_entity.type
_entity.pdbx_description
1 polymer ?
#
loop_
_entity_poly.entity_id
_entity_poly.type
_entity_poly.pdbx_seq_one_letter_code
_entity_poly.pdbx_strand_id
1 'polypeptide(L)'
;MSSGKVLLGVLAGLAAGALVGILFAPEKGSVTRKKMSKKAEDFADGLKEKFNEFLDDISEKFEEVKEEISDFTQQSENSEKTKKDVTAAKG
;
A
#
# COMPACT_ATOMS: atom_id res chain seq x y z
N MET A 1 8.57 -8.66 -16.70
CA MET A 1 9.76 -8.47 -15.85
C MET A 1 9.47 -9.08 -14.48
N SER A 2 10.41 -9.80 -13.88
CA SER A 2 10.20 -10.40 -12.55
C SER A 2 10.32 -9.33 -11.47
N SER A 3 9.20 -9.01 -10.81
CA SER A 3 9.12 -7.98 -9.76
C SER A 3 10.12 -8.20 -8.61
N GLY A 4 10.52 -9.45 -8.35
CA GLY A 4 11.54 -9.77 -7.35
C GLY A 4 12.92 -9.21 -7.69
N LYS A 5 13.29 -9.13 -8.97
CA LYS A 5 14.56 -8.52 -9.40
C LYS A 5 14.55 -7.00 -9.24
N VAL A 6 13.40 -6.37 -9.47
CA VAL A 6 13.22 -4.93 -9.28
C VAL A 6 13.30 -4.58 -7.79
N LEU A 7 12.58 -5.33 -6.94
CA LEU A 7 12.61 -5.13 -5.48
C LEU A 7 14.01 -5.34 -4.91
N LEU A 8 14.73 -6.39 -5.35
CA LEU A 8 16.10 -6.64 -4.92
C LEU A 8 17.06 -5.52 -5.35
N GLY A 9 16.90 -5.00 -6.58
CA GLY A 9 17.68 -3.86 -7.07
C GLY A 9 17.44 -2.58 -6.26
N VAL A 10 16.19 -2.30 -5.91
CA VAL A 10 15.83 -1.14 -5.07
C VAL A 10 16.42 -1.27 -3.67
N LEU A 11 16.28 -2.44 -3.02
CA LEU A 11 16.85 -2.68 -1.70
C LEU A 11 18.38 -2.59 -1.68
N ALA A 12 19.03 -3.19 -2.69
CA ALA A 12 20.48 -3.12 -2.83
C ALA A 12 20.96 -1.68 -3.06
N GLY A 13 20.25 -0.90 -3.88
CA GLY A 13 20.55 0.51 -4.13
C GLY A 13 20.39 1.38 -2.88
N LEU A 14 19.33 1.17 -2.10
CA LEU A 14 19.09 1.91 -0.85
C LEU A 14 20.15 1.58 0.21
N ALA A 15 20.48 0.29 0.38
CA ALA A 15 21.54 -0.14 1.30
C ALA A 15 22.91 0.44 0.90
N ALA A 16 23.29 0.33 -0.38
CA ALA A 16 24.54 0.90 -0.88
C ALA A 16 24.58 2.43 -0.70
N GLY A 17 23.48 3.12 -1.01
CA GLY A 17 23.36 4.57 -0.85
C GLY A 17 23.45 5.04 0.60
N ALA A 18 22.81 4.31 1.53
CA ALA A 18 22.87 4.63 2.96
C ALA A 18 24.29 4.44 3.51
N LEU A 19 24.99 3.38 3.12
CA LEU A 19 26.38 3.15 3.51
C LEU A 19 27.29 4.26 3.00
N VAL A 20 27.17 4.63 1.73
CA VAL A 20 27.94 5.74 1.13
C VAL A 20 27.61 7.08 1.82
N GLY A 21 26.34 7.36 2.09
CA GLY A 21 25.91 8.59 2.77
C GLY A 21 26.45 8.71 4.19
N ILE A 22 26.44 7.61 4.95
CA ILE A 22 27.00 7.54 6.32
C ILE A 22 28.53 7.68 6.29
N LEU A 23 29.22 7.05 5.31
CA LEU A 23 30.68 7.16 5.17
C LEU A 23 31.13 8.57 4.78
N PHE A 24 30.37 9.24 3.91
CA PHE A 24 30.72 10.56 3.39
C PHE A 24 30.42 11.68 4.41
N ALA A 25 29.44 11.47 5.30
CA ALA A 25 29.10 12.41 6.37
C ALA A 25 29.36 11.81 7.77
N PRO A 26 30.60 11.92 8.30
CA PRO A 26 30.91 11.43 9.63
C PRO A 26 30.32 12.37 10.71
N GLU A 27 29.25 11.93 11.37
CA GLU A 27 28.84 12.49 12.67
C GLU A 27 29.65 11.89 13.83
N LYS A 28 29.87 12.66 14.89
CA LYS A 28 30.51 12.14 16.12
C LYS A 28 29.61 11.06 16.75
N GLY A 29 30.15 9.86 16.98
CA GLY A 29 29.37 8.71 17.48
C GLY A 29 28.59 8.93 18.78
N SER A 30 29.05 9.83 19.66
CA SER A 30 28.31 10.23 20.87
C SER A 30 27.02 10.99 20.56
N VAL A 31 27.01 11.78 19.49
CA VAL A 31 25.85 12.51 18.99
C VAL A 31 24.93 11.56 18.22
N THR A 32 25.49 10.66 17.41
CA THR A 32 24.72 9.64 16.66
C THR A 32 23.91 8.73 17.57
N ARG A 33 24.52 8.19 18.64
CA ARG A 33 23.80 7.32 19.59
C ARG A 33 22.64 8.06 20.28
N LYS A 34 22.87 9.30 20.72
CA LYS A 34 21.86 10.11 21.40
C LYS A 34 20.73 10.53 20.46
N LYS A 35 21.06 10.86 19.21
CA LYS A 35 20.08 11.18 18.16
C LYS A 35 19.30 9.95 17.71
N MET A 36 19.93 8.77 17.59
CA MET A 36 19.26 7.53 17.23
C MET A 36 18.19 7.16 18.26
N SER A 37 18.49 7.18 19.56
CA SER A 37 17.49 6.80 20.57
C SER A 37 16.26 7.69 20.54
N LYS A 38 16.43 9.03 20.47
CA LYS A 38 15.29 9.96 20.37
C LYS A 38 14.56 9.85 19.03
N LYS A 39 15.29 9.90 17.91
CA LYS A 39 14.66 9.83 16.59
C LYS A 39 14.01 8.49 16.32
N ALA A 40 14.52 7.38 16.85
CA ALA A 40 13.93 6.07 16.61
C ALA A 40 12.56 5.94 17.29
N GLU A 41 12.42 6.45 18.51
CA GLU A 41 11.15 6.47 19.24
C GLU A 41 10.15 7.41 18.53
N ASP A 42 10.54 8.66 18.28
CA ASP A 42 9.70 9.64 17.58
C ASP A 42 9.31 9.17 16.16
N PHE A 43 10.24 8.53 15.45
CA PHE A 43 10.00 8.00 14.11
C PHE A 43 9.11 6.77 14.14
N ALA A 44 9.29 5.85 15.09
CA ALA A 44 8.46 4.67 15.20
C ALA A 44 7.00 5.04 15.47
N ASP A 45 6.76 6.00 16.37
CA ASP A 45 5.41 6.44 16.68
C ASP A 45 4.80 7.22 15.51
N GLY A 46 5.53 8.17 14.91
CA GLY A 46 5.04 8.89 13.72
C GLY A 46 4.84 7.99 12.50
N LEU A 47 5.62 6.91 12.35
CA LEU A 47 5.43 5.95 11.26
C LEU A 47 4.21 5.08 11.50
N LYS A 48 3.97 4.62 12.72
CA LYS A 48 2.76 3.84 13.07
C LYS A 48 1.51 4.64 12.79
N GLU A 49 1.49 5.91 13.16
CA GLU A 49 0.34 6.79 12.98
C GLU A 49 0.02 6.98 11.50
N LYS A 50 1.02 7.32 10.68
CA LYS A 50 0.87 7.43 9.22
C LYS A 50 0.58 6.11 8.53
N PHE A 51 1.11 5.01 9.04
CA PHE A 51 0.87 3.69 8.49
C PHE A 51 -0.57 3.24 8.76
N ASN A 52 -1.10 3.54 9.95
CA ASN A 52 -2.51 3.31 10.27
C ASN A 52 -3.40 4.17 9.38
N GLU A 53 -3.14 5.47 9.24
CA GLU A 53 -3.88 6.33 8.29
C GLU A 53 -3.85 5.78 6.86
N PHE A 54 -2.68 5.33 6.40
CA PHE A 54 -2.55 4.76 5.06
C PHE A 54 -3.33 3.45 4.89
N LEU A 55 -3.35 2.59 5.91
CA LEU A 55 -4.15 1.37 5.90
C LEU A 55 -5.64 1.67 5.93
N ASP A 56 -6.07 2.67 6.71
CA ASP A 56 -7.45 3.11 6.78
C ASP A 56 -7.91 3.68 5.42
N ASP A 57 -7.11 4.58 4.81
CA ASP A 57 -7.36 5.14 3.47
C ASP A 57 -7.47 4.05 2.39
N ILE A 58 -6.62 3.02 2.46
CA ILE A 58 -6.68 1.89 1.53
C ILE A 58 -7.93 1.06 1.78
N SER A 59 -8.27 0.79 3.05
CA SER A 59 -9.41 -0.04 3.41
C SER A 59 -10.71 0.60 2.98
N GLU A 60 -10.87 1.92 3.18
CA GLU A 60 -12.04 2.68 2.78
C GLU A 60 -12.21 2.67 1.25
N LYS A 61 -11.12 2.95 0.50
CA LYS A 61 -11.13 2.83 -0.97
C LYS A 61 -11.44 1.42 -1.45
N PHE A 62 -10.98 0.40 -0.72
CA PHE A 62 -11.22 -0.99 -1.09
C PHE A 62 -12.68 -1.39 -0.84
N GLU A 63 -13.30 -0.90 0.23
CA GLU A 63 -14.73 -1.09 0.51
C GLU A 63 -15.60 -0.39 -0.55
N GLU A 64 -15.28 0.86 -0.90
CA GLU A 64 -16.00 1.63 -1.92
C GLU A 64 -15.96 0.91 -3.29
N VAL A 65 -14.78 0.43 -3.70
CA VAL A 65 -14.62 -0.36 -4.93
C VAL A 65 -15.36 -1.70 -4.83
N LYS A 66 -15.37 -2.35 -3.66
CA LYS A 66 -16.06 -3.62 -3.46
C LYS A 66 -17.59 -3.45 -3.54
N GLU A 67 -18.13 -2.40 -2.95
CA GLU A 67 -19.55 -2.06 -3.08
C GLU A 67 -19.92 -1.77 -4.53
N GLU A 68 -19.15 -0.93 -5.23
CA GLU A 68 -19.39 -0.61 -6.64
C GLU A 68 -19.36 -1.87 -7.53
N ILE A 69 -18.41 -2.79 -7.29
CA ILE A 69 -18.35 -4.09 -7.98
C ILE A 69 -19.55 -4.97 -7.62
N SER A 70 -19.99 -4.97 -6.36
CA SER A 70 -21.11 -5.79 -5.90
C SER A 70 -22.44 -5.32 -6.46
N ASP A 71 -22.66 -4.00 -6.52
CA ASP A 71 -23.83 -3.37 -7.13
C ASP A 71 -23.84 -3.59 -8.64
N PHE A 72 -22.68 -3.48 -9.29
CA PHE A 72 -22.56 -3.79 -10.72
C PHE A 72 -22.81 -5.27 -11.01
N THR A 73 -22.36 -6.17 -10.13
CA THR A 73 -22.60 -7.62 -10.25
C THR A 73 -24.08 -7.95 -10.02
N GLN A 74 -24.72 -7.37 -9.00
CA GLN A 74 -26.15 -7.55 -8.76
C GLN A 74 -27.01 -6.94 -9.87
N GLN A 75 -26.63 -5.78 -10.40
CA GLN A 75 -27.31 -5.16 -11.56
C GLN A 75 -27.14 -6.02 -12.83
N SER A 76 -25.99 -6.66 -13.02
CA SER A 76 -25.75 -7.61 -14.11
C SER A 76 -26.55 -8.91 -13.92
N GLU A 77 -26.60 -9.47 -12.71
CA GLU A 77 -27.42 -10.67 -12.42
C GLU A 77 -28.92 -10.41 -12.58
N ASN A 78 -29.42 -9.23 -12.17
CA ASN A 78 -30.84 -8.87 -12.37
C ASN A 78 -31.15 -8.61 -13.84
N SER A 79 -30.24 -8.00 -14.60
CA SER A 79 -30.39 -7.77 -16.03
C SER A 79 -30.29 -9.07 -16.86
N GLU A 80 -29.61 -10.10 -16.36
CA GLU A 80 -29.57 -11.41 -17.00
C GLU A 80 -30.87 -12.22 -16.77
N LYS A 81 -31.51 -12.06 -15.60
CA LYS A 81 -32.83 -12.68 -15.34
C LYS A 81 -33.94 -12.04 -16.16
N THR A 82 -33.98 -10.70 -16.29
CA THR A 82 -34.99 -10.01 -17.13
C THR A 82 -34.87 -10.38 -18.62
N LYS A 83 -33.67 -10.71 -19.13
CA LYS A 83 -33.50 -11.17 -20.52
C LYS A 83 -34.05 -12.59 -20.74
N LYS A 84 -33.99 -13.48 -19.75
CA LYS A 84 -34.54 -14.84 -19.88
C LYS A 84 -36.07 -14.86 -19.92
N ASP A 85 -36.73 -14.01 -19.14
CA ASP A 85 -38.20 -13.96 -19.10
C ASP A 85 -38.83 -13.30 -20.34
N VAL A 86 -38.18 -12.26 -20.92
CA VAL A 86 -38.69 -11.58 -22.13
C VAL A 86 -38.54 -12.46 -23.39
N THR A 87 -37.57 -13.38 -23.41
CA THR A 87 -37.36 -14.27 -24.57
C THR A 87 -38.29 -15.49 -24.55
N ALA A 88 -38.75 -15.92 -23.37
CA ALA A 88 -39.68 -17.05 -23.22
C ALA A 88 -41.15 -16.67 -23.49
N ALA A 89 -41.54 -15.40 -23.32
CA ALA A 89 -42.93 -14.94 -23.51
C ALA A 89 -43.31 -14.63 -24.98
N LYS A 90 -42.37 -14.77 -25.93
CA LYS A 90 -42.59 -14.48 -27.37
C LYS A 90 -42.57 -15.73 -28.27
N GLY A 91 -42.53 -16.93 -27.67
CA GLY A 91 -42.65 -18.22 -28.36
C GLY A 91 -44.07 -18.77 -28.31
#